data_AF-A0A257L383-F1
#
_entry.id   AF-A0A257L383-F1
#
_cell.length_a   1.000
_cell.length_b   1.000
_cell.length_c   1.000
_cell.angle_alpha   90.00
_cell.angle_beta   90.00
_cell.angle_gamma   90.00
#
_symmetry.space_group_name_H-M   'P 1'
#
loop_
_entity.id
_entity.type
_entity.pdbx_description
1 polymer ?
#
loop_
_entity_poly.entity_id
_entity_poly.type
_entity_poly.pdbx_seq_one_letter_code
_entity_poly.pdbx_strand_id
1 'polypeptide(L)' 'AKIGKKTIKNVPLSFAARSSDIPMKVFGNDLLKRFNVIFDFQKNEIYLKPNGLRKMNYNIKK' A
#
# COMPACT_ATOMS: atom_id res chain seq x y z
N ALA A 1 -1.87 7.25 -5.66
CA ALA A 1 -0.53 7.29 -5.03
C ALA A 1 0.53 6.78 -6.00
N LYS A 2 1.77 7.31 -5.94
CA LYS A 2 2.92 6.81 -6.71
C LYS A 2 3.81 5.97 -5.79
N ILE A 3 4.16 4.75 -6.20
CA ILE A 3 5.07 3.86 -5.47
C ILE A 3 6.14 3.39 -6.46
N GLY A 4 7.39 3.75 -6.19
CA GLY A 4 8.49 3.59 -7.15
C GLY A 4 8.15 4.21 -8.51
N LYS A 5 8.24 3.42 -9.58
CA LYS A 5 7.93 3.82 -10.96
C LYS A 5 6.47 3.58 -11.38
N LYS A 6 5.60 3.13 -10.48
CA LYS A 6 4.21 2.76 -10.79
C LYS A 6 3.21 3.69 -10.11
N THR A 7 2.14 4.01 -10.84
CA THR A 7 0.99 4.75 -10.32
C THR A 7 -0.12 3.79 -9.94
N ILE A 8 -0.67 3.97 -8.73
CA ILE A 8 -1.82 3.23 -8.22
C ILE A 8 -2.97 4.20 -8.05
N LYS A 9 -4.13 3.84 -8.61
CA LYS A 9 -5.36 4.66 -8.60
C LYS A 9 -6.41 4.02 -7.69
N ASN A 10 -7.36 4.85 -7.23
CA ASN A 10 -8.54 4.43 -6.47
C ASN A 10 -8.22 3.66 -5.18
N VAL A 11 -7.12 4.02 -4.51
CA VAL A 11 -6.71 3.40 -3.24
C VAL A 11 -7.57 3.97 -2.11
N PRO A 12 -8.20 3.15 -1.25
CA PRO A 12 -8.92 3.62 -0.09
C PRO A 12 -7.96 4.32 0.89
N LEU A 13 -8.40 5.44 1.45
CA LEU A 13 -7.63 6.24 2.40
C LEU A 13 -8.42 6.41 3.69
N SER A 14 -7.72 6.30 4.82
CA SER A 14 -8.25 6.63 6.14
C SER A 14 -7.46 7.80 6.70
N PHE A 15 -8.17 8.75 7.30
CA PHE A 15 -7.56 9.89 7.97
C PHE A 15 -7.41 9.58 9.46
N ALA A 16 -6.22 9.80 10.00
CA ALA A 16 -6.03 9.78 11.45
C ALA A 16 -6.62 11.07 12.04
N ALA A 17 -7.53 10.93 13.00
CA ALA A 17 -8.18 12.08 13.66
C ALA A 17 -7.22 12.91 14.53
N ARG A 18 -6.05 12.34 14.87
CA ARG A 18 -4.97 13.04 15.58
C ARG A 18 -3.68 12.91 14.78
N SER A 19 -3.01 14.03 14.58
CA SER A 19 -1.65 14.04 14.04
C SER A 19 -0.71 13.42 15.07
N SER A 20 -0.05 12.34 14.69
CA SER A 20 1.13 11.84 15.37
C SER A 20 2.29 12.81 15.09
N ASP A 21 3.09 13.14 16.11
CA ASP A 21 4.32 13.93 15.95
C ASP A 21 5.34 13.26 15.03
N ILE A 22 5.19 11.94 14.83
CA ILE A 22 5.93 11.16 13.85
C ILE A 22 5.14 11.16 12.53
N PRO A 23 5.68 11.74 11.44
CA PRO A 23 5.03 11.72 10.14
C PRO A 23 5.03 10.29 9.56
N MET A 24 3.97 9.54 9.87
CA MET A 24 3.81 8.16 9.43
C MET A 24 2.88 8.06 8.23
N LYS A 25 3.40 7.58 7.10
CA LYS A 25 2.60 7.18 5.93
C LYS A 25 2.32 5.69 6.02
N VAL A 26 1.13 5.33 6.51
CA VAL A 26 0.74 3.93 6.69
C VAL A 26 0.06 3.41 5.43
N PHE A 27 0.53 2.27 4.92
CA PHE A 27 -0.17 1.51 3.89
C PHE A 27 -0.97 0.38 4.54
N GLY A 28 -2.30 0.47 4.44
CA GLY A 28 -3.20 -0.55 4.98
C GLY A 28 -3.20 -1.85 4.17
N ASN A 29 -3.77 -2.90 4.77
CA ASN A 29 -3.84 -4.25 4.22
C ASN A 29 -4.55 -4.29 2.84
N ASP A 30 -5.56 -3.45 2.63
CA ASP A 30 -6.29 -3.39 1.37
C ASP A 30 -5.39 -3.06 0.17
N LEU A 31 -4.40 -2.19 0.38
CA LEU A 31 -3.40 -1.89 -0.64
C LEU A 31 -2.36 -3.02 -0.76
N LEU A 32 -1.86 -3.51 0.37
CA LEU A 32 -0.77 -4.51 0.40
C LEU A 32 -1.19 -5.84 -0.25
N LYS A 33 -2.44 -6.27 -0.09
CA LYS A 33 -2.98 -7.48 -0.76
C LYS A 33 -2.86 -7.46 -2.29
N ARG A 34 -2.72 -6.28 -2.92
CA ARG A 34 -2.57 -6.15 -4.39
C ARG A 34 -1.17 -6.52 -4.89
N PHE A 35 -0.25 -6.81 -3.97
CA PHE A 35 1.12 -7.13 -4.26
C PHE A 35 1.54 -8.42 -3.57
N ASN A 36 2.40 -9.18 -4.22
CA ASN A 36 3.28 -10.10 -3.54
C ASN A 36 4.46 -9.27 -3.02
N VAL A 37 4.64 -9.25 -1.72
CA VAL A 37 5.63 -8.42 -1.03
C VAL A 37 6.84 -9.27 -0.68
N ILE A 38 8.04 -8.80 -1.01
CA ILE A 38 9.30 -9.43 -0.61
C ILE A 38 10.09 -8.41 0.21
N PHE A 39 10.49 -8.82 1.42
CA PHE A 39 11.38 -8.06 2.28
C PHE A 39 12.80 -8.56 2.07
N ASP A 40 13.65 -7.74 1.47
CA ASP A 40 15.08 -8.01 1.34
C ASP A 40 15.82 -7.24 2.42
N PHE A 41 16.05 -7.91 3.55
CA PHE A 41 16.75 -7.32 4.69
C PHE A 41 18.25 -7.14 4.45
N GLN A 42 18.85 -7.87 3.49
CA GLN A 42 20.27 -7.73 3.16
C GLN A 42 20.51 -6.41 2.41
N LYS A 43 19.60 -6.04 1.50
CA LYS A 43 19.65 -4.77 0.78
C LYS A 43 18.87 -3.64 1.43
N ASN A 44 18.11 -3.95 2.49
CA ASN A 44 17.18 -3.05 3.15
C ASN A 44 16.12 -2.49 2.17
N GLU A 45 15.59 -3.35 1.31
CA GLU A 45 14.62 -3.01 0.27
C GLU A 45 13.31 -3.81 0.40
N ILE A 46 12.21 -3.20 -0.03
CA ILE A 46 10.91 -3.87 -0.14
C ILE A 46 10.51 -3.91 -1.62
N TYR A 47 10.31 -5.12 -2.14
CA TYR A 47 9.85 -5.33 -3.50
C TYR A 47 8.34 -5.59 -3.52
N LEU A 48 7.64 -4.84 -4.37
CA LEU A 48 6.20 -4.96 -4.55
C LEU A 48 5.90 -5.47 -5.95
N LYS A 49 5.66 -6.77 -6.09
CA LYS A 49 5.26 -7.38 -7.37
C LYS A 49 3.74 -7.37 -7.48
N PRO A 50 3.13 -6.66 -8.46
CA PRO A 50 1.68 -6.67 -8.60
C PRO A 50 1.15 -8.09 -8.83
N ASN A 51 0.02 -8.43 -8.22
CA ASN A 51 -0.64 -9.73 -8.41
C ASN A 51 -1.99 -9.57 -9.12
N GLY A 52 -2.71 -10.68 -9.31
CA GLY A 52 -4.01 -10.70 -10.02
C GLY A 52 -5.08 -9.80 -9.42
N LEU A 53 -4.95 -9.42 -8.15
CA LEU A 53 -5.92 -8.57 -7.46
C LEU A 53 -5.80 -7.09 -7.84
N ARG A 54 -4.72 -6.65 -8.51
CA ARG A 54 -4.42 -5.24 -8.82
C ARG A 54 -5.53 -4.52 -9.60
N LYS A 55 -6.24 -5.23 -10.47
CA LYS A 55 -7.30 -4.67 -11.33
C LYS A 55 -8.69 -4.76 -10.70
N MET A 56 -8.82 -5.40 -9.54
CA MET A 56 -10.10 -5.56 -8.88
C MET A 56 -10.43 -4.37 -8.01
N ASN A 57 -11.73 -4.07 -7.93
CA ASN A 57 -12.25 -3.05 -7.03
C ASN A 57 -11.91 -3.38 -5.57
N TYR A 58 -11.77 -2.34 -4.75
CA TYR A 58 -11.62 -2.51 -3.30
C TYR A 58 -12.98 -2.89 -2.71
N ASN A 59 -13.01 -4.02 -2.00
CA ASN A 59 -14.21 -4.48 -1.32
C ASN A 59 -14.24 -3.84 0.08
N ILE A 60 -14.60 -2.57 0.11
CA ILE A 60 -14.73 -1.80 1.35
C ILE A 60 -16.08 -2.20 1.94
N LYS A 61 -16.08 -3.06 2.96
CA LYS A 61 -17.29 -3.30 3.75
C LYS A 61 -17.67 -1.96 4.40
N LYS A 62 -18.89 -1.49 4.12
CA LYS A 62 -19.48 -0.32 4.77
C LYS A 62 -19.67 -0.58 6.26
#